data_AF-A0A920G7H2-F1
#
_entry.id   AF-A0A920G7H2-F1
#
_cell.length_a   1.000
_cell.length_b   1.000
_cell.length_c   1.000
_cell.angle_alpha   90.00
_cell.angle_beta   90.00
_cell.angle_gamma   90.00
#
_symmetry.space_group_name_H-M   'P 1'
#
loop_
_entity.id
_entity.type
_entity.pdbx_description
1 polymer ?
#
loop_
_entity_poly.entity_id
_entity_poly.type
_entity_poly.pdbx_seq_one_letter_code
_entity_poly.pdbx_strand_id
1 'polypeptide(L)' 'MIFIISFIISLFLLENNKNWVELFNGNNLDGWEIKITGYKLGKNYRNTFKVQDGAIKVLRRL' A
#
# COMPACT_ATOMS: atom_id res chain seq x y z
N MET A 1 -6.12 -40.11 13.13
CA MET A 1 -6.58 -38.73 13.42
C MET A 1 -5.41 -37.75 13.57
N ILE A 2 -4.47 -37.95 14.51
CA ILE A 2 -3.32 -37.06 14.75
C ILE A 2 -2.43 -36.82 13.50
N PHE A 3 -2.12 -37.87 12.74
CA PHE A 3 -1.27 -37.75 11.55
C PHE A 3 -1.92 -36.95 10.41
N ILE A 4 -3.25 -37.06 10.28
CA ILE A 4 -4.04 -36.30 9.30
C ILE A 4 -4.10 -34.82 9.72
N ILE A 5 -4.28 -34.56 11.00
CA ILE A 5 -4.28 -33.20 11.56
C ILE A 5 -2.91 -32.54 11.37
N SER A 6 -1.81 -33.24 11.66
CA SER A 6 -0.45 -32.75 11.43
C SER A 6 -0.15 -32.44 9.96
N PHE A 7 -0.68 -33.24 9.04
CA PHE A 7 -0.52 -33.04 7.60
C PHE A 7 -1.30 -31.82 7.09
N ILE A 8 -2.55 -31.64 7.58
CA ILE A 8 -3.37 -30.48 7.25
C ILE A 8 -2.76 -29.19 7.81
N ILE A 9 -2.21 -29.23 9.03
CA ILE A 9 -1.47 -28.08 9.61
C ILE A 9 -0.25 -27.74 8.74
N SER A 10 0.52 -28.73 8.30
CA SER A 10 1.68 -28.49 7.43
C SER A 10 1.31 -27.92 6.05
N LEU A 11 0.14 -28.28 5.51
CA LEU A 11 -0.40 -27.70 4.27
C LEU A 11 -0.83 -26.24 4.44
N PHE A 12 -1.38 -25.89 5.60
CA PHE A 12 -1.81 -24.52 5.92
C PHE A 12 -0.61 -23.59 6.19
N LEU A 13 0.47 -24.12 6.75
CA LEU A 13 1.71 -23.38 7.01
C LEU A 13 2.57 -23.17 5.76
N LEU A 14 2.27 -23.85 4.65
CA LEU A 14 2.90 -23.61 3.35
C LEU A 14 2.26 -22.40 2.63
N GLU A 15 1.90 -21.36 3.38
CA GLU A 15 1.63 -20.06 2.76
C GLU A 15 2.97 -19.53 2.27
N ASN A 16 3.21 -19.74 0.98
CA ASN A 16 4.23 -19.01 0.25
C ASN A 16 3.89 -17.53 0.39
N ASN A 17 4.55 -16.89 1.36
CA ASN A 17 4.73 -15.45 1.39
C ASN A 17 5.45 -15.07 0.10
N LYS A 18 4.66 -14.91 -0.97
CA LYS A 18 5.03 -14.06 -2.09
C LYS A 18 5.44 -12.76 -1.41
N ASN A 19 6.72 -12.40 -1.53
CA ASN A 19 7.38 -11.27 -0.87
C ASN A 19 6.78 -9.93 -1.32
N TRP A 20 5.49 -9.75 -1.14
CA TRP A 20 4.79 -8.50 -1.33
C TRP A 20 5.16 -7.62 -0.17
N VAL A 21 5.74 -6.47 -0.50
CA VAL A 21 6.03 -5.43 0.47
C VAL A 21 4.98 -4.35 0.29
N GLU A 22 4.35 -3.97 1.39
CA GLU A 22 3.43 -2.85 1.42
C GLU A 22 4.23 -1.55 1.28
N LEU A 23 4.04 -0.83 0.16
CA LEU A 23 4.74 0.44 -0.11
C LEU A 23 4.01 1.67 0.44
N PHE A 24 2.71 1.54 0.73
CA PHE A 24 1.89 2.62 1.22
C PHE A 24 1.23 2.21 2.53
N ASN A 25 1.41 3.03 3.56
CA ASN A 25 0.99 2.70 4.93
C ASN A 25 -0.50 2.95 5.22
N GLY A 26 -1.31 3.34 4.22
CA GLY A 26 -2.74 3.61 4.39
C GLY A 26 -3.09 4.95 5.02
N ASN A 27 -2.13 5.64 5.66
CA ASN A 27 -2.42 6.74 6.57
C ASN A 27 -1.92 8.10 6.08
N ASN A 28 -0.74 8.13 5.45
CA ASN A 28 -0.10 9.37 5.02
C ASN A 28 0.90 9.11 3.87
N LEU A 29 1.56 10.17 3.39
CA LEU A 29 2.51 10.11 2.29
C LEU A 29 3.97 9.98 2.77
N ASP A 30 4.21 9.42 3.95
CA ASP A 30 5.57 9.22 4.46
C ASP A 30 6.35 8.27 3.53
N GLY A 31 7.56 8.68 3.14
CA GLY A 31 8.36 7.97 2.14
C GLY A 31 7.96 8.24 0.68
N TRP A 32 6.96 9.10 0.44
CA TRP A 32 6.53 9.50 -0.91
C TRP A 32 6.85 10.98 -1.19
N GLU A 33 7.49 11.24 -2.33
CA GLU A 33 7.75 12.60 -2.79
C GLU A 33 6.94 12.92 -4.06
N ILE A 34 6.10 13.94 -3.98
CA ILE A 34 5.16 14.28 -5.06
C ILE A 34 5.89 15.01 -6.20
N LYS A 35 5.64 14.57 -7.43
CA LYS A 35 6.02 15.30 -8.64
C LYS A 35 4.80 15.64 -9.50
N ILE A 36 4.60 16.94 -9.75
CA ILE A 36 3.62 17.45 -10.72
C ILE A 36 4.39 18.22 -11.80
N THR A 37 4.09 17.94 -13.07
CA THR A 37 4.69 18.65 -14.22
C THR A 37 4.47 20.16 -14.08
N GLY A 38 5.53 20.94 -14.31
CA GLY A 38 5.50 22.40 -14.13
C GLY A 38 5.73 22.88 -12.68
N TYR A 39 5.82 21.98 -11.70
CA TYR A 39 6.12 22.32 -10.30
C TYR A 39 7.42 21.68 -9.82
N LYS A 40 8.00 22.27 -8.77
CA LYS A 40 9.18 21.71 -8.07
C LYS A 40 8.85 20.32 -7.49
N LEU A 41 9.86 19.47 -7.34
CA LEU A 41 9.74 18.21 -6.62
C LEU A 41 9.27 18.47 -5.17
N GLY A 42 8.44 17.59 -4.62
CA GLY A 42 7.82 17.74 -3.30
C GLY A 42 6.64 18.73 -3.26
N LYS A 43 6.40 19.52 -4.32
CA LYS A 43 5.31 20.50 -4.33
C LYS A 43 3.97 19.85 -4.72
N ASN A 44 3.13 19.60 -3.72
CA ASN A 44 1.73 19.19 -3.91
C ASN A 44 0.85 20.39 -4.31
N TYR A 45 1.00 20.84 -5.55
CA TYR A 45 0.23 21.97 -6.06
C TYR A 45 -1.28 21.74 -5.91
N ARG A 46 -2.00 22.75 -5.42
CA ARG A 46 -3.44 22.72 -5.13
C ARG A 46 -3.90 21.58 -4.19
N ASN A 47 -2.98 20.97 -3.44
CA ASN A 47 -3.25 19.79 -2.62
C ASN A 47 -3.93 18.67 -3.44
N THR A 48 -3.36 18.38 -4.61
CA THR A 48 -3.89 17.42 -5.60
C THR A 48 -3.89 15.99 -5.07
N PHE A 49 -2.79 15.57 -4.45
CA PHE A 49 -2.71 14.27 -3.79
C PHE A 49 -3.13 14.39 -2.34
N LYS A 50 -4.06 13.55 -1.89
CA LYS A 50 -4.46 13.45 -0.47
C LYS A 50 -4.69 12.00 -0.09
N VAL A 51 -4.49 11.67 1.18
CA VAL A 51 -4.91 10.37 1.73
C VAL A 51 -6.32 10.51 2.28
N GLN A 52 -7.21 9.63 1.85
CA GLN A 52 -8.58 9.56 2.36
C GLN A 52 -9.09 8.11 2.25
N ASP A 53 -9.75 7.63 3.29
CA ASP A 53 -10.32 6.27 3.37
C ASP A 53 -9.28 5.17 3.09
N GLY A 54 -8.07 5.33 3.63
CA GLY A 54 -6.99 4.34 3.47
C GLY A 54 -6.30 4.36 2.10
N ALA A 55 -6.56 5.35 1.24
CA ALA A 55 -6.04 5.39 -0.13
C ALA A 55 -5.53 6.78 -0.53
N ILE A 56 -4.50 6.82 -1.39
CA ILE A 56 -4.07 8.05 -2.08
C ILE A 56 -5.12 8.38 -3.15
N LYS A 57 -5.77 9.53 -3.02
CA LYS A 57 -6.75 10.06 -3.98
C LYS A 57 -6.16 11.26 -4.73
N VAL A 58 -6.48 11.32 -6.03
CA VAL A 58 -6.17 12.46 -6.89
C VAL A 58 -7.41 13.34 -6.99
N LEU A 59 -7.34 14.52 -6.38
CA LEU A 59 -8.40 15.51 -6.47
C LEU A 59 -8.36 16.21 -7.82
N ARG A 60 -9.31 15.85 -8.69
CA ARG A 60 -9.62 16.64 -9.89
C ARG A 60 -10.72 17.63 -9.53
N ARG A 61 -10.39 18.92 -9.46
CA ARG A 61 -11.40 19.99 -9.49
C ARG A 61 -11.58 20.42 -10.93
N LEU A 62 -12.81 20.27 -11.44
CA LEU A 62 -13.25 20.83 -12.71
C LEU A 62 -13.32 22.35 -12.61
#